data_AF-A0A9Q4GVB2-F1
#
_entry.id   AF-A0A9Q4GVB2-F1
#
_cell.length_a   1.000
_cell.length_b   1.000
_cell.length_c   1.000
_cell.angle_alpha   90.00
_cell.angle_beta   90.00
_cell.angle_gamma   90.00
#
_symmetry.space_group_name_H-M   'P 1'
#
loop_
_entity.id
_entity.type
_entity.pdbx_description
1 polymer ?
#
loop_
_entity_poly.entity_id
_entity_poly.type
_entity_poly.pdbx_seq_one_letter_code
_entity_poly.pdbx_strand_id
1 'polypeptide(L)'
;MPSVLSFSKKLSPSDGLFSGTSQQPDSPVTPLNIQTRTVRGTCAFRRTSRGTDKSRISSPDIYAPNIQNMDCCMLGPEQDVLILRFSLKITGGLPFPAACNNERFRQGYQAVIRDYLKREQCREPSKRYAHNIACGCFLWRNLIGAEHINVVVDNRSAEKKQQWIFDAGKYSLRHFEQTDNSVRDLGEHIAAVLSSDEGALSLVITARVRTGKGQEVYPSCEFVVNKRKGGKSRILCNIDGAAGMHSQKIGNALRSVDTWYPAFSDLSAGAGVIAADPFGAVTHLGAVFRPPGSGQDFYTLFEKWVSGKILPAHEENYVVAVLIRGGVFGSGG
;
A
#
# COMPACT_ATOMS: atom_id res chain seq x y z
N MET A 1 -15.88 -23.09 -2.78
CA MET A 1 -15.45 -22.05 -3.76
C MET A 1 -15.47 -22.60 -5.18
N PRO A 2 -15.70 -21.77 -6.22
CA PRO A 2 -15.51 -22.14 -7.63
C PRO A 2 -14.04 -22.38 -7.97
N SER A 3 -13.75 -23.19 -9.01
CA SER A 3 -12.37 -23.41 -9.45
C SER A 3 -11.79 -22.23 -10.23
N VAL A 4 -12.64 -21.42 -10.87
CA VAL A 4 -12.26 -20.13 -11.47
C VAL A 4 -13.09 -19.04 -10.82
N LEU A 5 -12.42 -18.16 -10.08
CA LEU A 5 -13.01 -16.95 -9.53
C LEU A 5 -11.97 -15.83 -9.52
N SER A 6 -12.29 -14.67 -10.05
CA SER A 6 -11.42 -13.50 -9.96
C SER A 6 -12.22 -12.20 -9.86
N PHE A 7 -11.59 -11.20 -9.23
CA PHE A 7 -12.13 -9.85 -9.08
C PHE A 7 -11.09 -8.83 -9.54
N SER A 8 -11.52 -7.88 -10.36
CA SER A 8 -10.69 -6.72 -10.72
C SER A 8 -10.48 -5.83 -9.50
N LYS A 9 -9.25 -5.36 -9.30
CA LYS A 9 -8.95 -4.33 -8.29
C LYS A 9 -9.84 -3.09 -8.50
N LYS A 10 -10.33 -2.53 -7.40
CA LYS A 10 -11.19 -1.33 -7.45
C LYS A 10 -10.44 -0.04 -7.15
N LEU A 11 -9.31 -0.12 -6.44
CA LEU A 11 -8.34 0.96 -6.28
C LEU A 11 -7.14 0.71 -7.19
N SER A 12 -6.91 1.60 -8.14
CA SER A 12 -5.83 1.51 -9.13
C SER A 12 -4.97 2.76 -9.10
N PRO A 13 -3.94 2.83 -8.23
CA PRO A 13 -2.95 3.89 -8.28
C PRO A 13 -2.04 3.72 -9.51
N SER A 14 -1.59 4.83 -10.10
CA SER A 14 -0.44 4.85 -11.00
C SER A 14 0.86 4.71 -10.20
N ASP A 15 1.98 4.57 -10.90
CA ASP A 15 3.27 4.80 -10.26
C ASP A 15 3.37 6.25 -9.78
N GLY A 16 4.14 6.44 -8.71
CA GLY A 16 4.34 7.72 -8.06
C GLY A 16 5.68 8.33 -8.41
N LEU A 17 5.66 9.52 -9.01
CA LEU A 17 6.87 10.21 -9.43
C LEU A 17 7.44 11.07 -8.31
N PHE A 18 8.76 11.04 -8.14
CA PHE A 18 9.46 11.92 -7.21
C PHE A 18 9.99 13.17 -7.92
N SER A 19 9.79 14.30 -7.28
CA SER A 19 10.39 15.58 -7.64
C SER A 19 10.86 16.31 -6.40
N GLY A 20 11.85 17.18 -6.55
CA GLY A 20 12.34 18.04 -5.49
C GLY A 20 12.00 19.49 -5.76
N THR A 21 11.85 20.26 -4.68
CA THR A 21 11.75 21.71 -4.74
C THR A 21 12.18 22.32 -3.41
N SER A 22 12.13 23.64 -3.32
CA SER A 22 12.30 24.39 -2.08
C SER A 22 10.96 24.94 -1.61
N GLN A 23 10.87 25.35 -0.34
CA GLN A 23 9.70 26.06 0.19
C GLN A 23 9.46 27.43 -0.45
N GLN A 24 10.45 28.01 -1.15
CA GLN A 24 10.28 29.31 -1.79
C GLN A 24 9.23 29.22 -2.92
N PRO A 25 8.26 30.16 -3.01
CA PRO A 25 7.11 30.06 -3.91
C PRO A 25 7.46 29.81 -5.38
N ASP A 26 8.56 30.40 -5.87
CA ASP A 26 8.98 30.34 -7.27
C ASP A 26 10.07 29.29 -7.52
N SER A 27 10.33 28.40 -6.55
CA SER A 27 11.33 27.35 -6.73
C SER A 27 10.89 26.38 -7.82
N PRO A 28 11.79 26.06 -8.77
CA PRO A 28 11.48 25.07 -9.78
C PRO A 28 11.20 23.72 -9.11
N VAL A 29 10.23 22.99 -9.66
CA VAL A 29 10.00 21.58 -9.33
C VAL A 29 10.74 20.76 -10.37
N THR A 30 11.71 19.96 -9.93
CA THR A 30 12.52 19.14 -10.83
C THR A 30 12.43 17.66 -10.47
N PRO A 31 12.39 16.74 -11.46
CA PRO A 31 12.44 15.32 -11.19
C PRO A 31 13.70 14.92 -10.41
N LEU A 32 13.56 13.98 -9.47
CA LEU A 32 14.72 13.48 -8.73
C LEU A 32 15.34 12.29 -9.45
N ASN A 33 16.63 12.38 -9.74
CA ASN A 33 17.36 11.34 -10.44
C ASN A 33 17.98 10.32 -9.47
N ILE A 34 18.12 9.09 -9.93
CA ILE A 34 18.86 8.05 -9.22
C ILE A 34 20.36 8.23 -9.46
N GLN A 35 21.13 8.22 -8.38
CA GLN A 35 22.58 8.26 -8.41
C GLN A 35 23.14 6.91 -7.97
N THR A 36 24.26 6.48 -8.55
CA THR A 36 25.01 5.32 -8.07
C THR A 36 26.15 5.77 -7.18
N ARG A 37 26.27 5.15 -6.00
CA ARG A 37 27.38 5.35 -5.07
C ARG A 37 28.09 4.04 -4.78
N THR A 38 29.41 4.12 -4.63
CA THR A 38 30.24 3.04 -4.11
C THR A 38 30.48 3.29 -2.62
N VAL A 39 30.09 2.32 -1.79
CA VAL A 39 30.20 2.40 -0.34
C VAL A 39 31.10 1.29 0.14
N ARG A 40 32.04 1.62 1.04
CA ARG A 40 32.87 0.64 1.75
C ARG A 40 32.13 0.23 3.02
N GLY A 41 31.41 -0.89 2.97
CA GLY A 41 30.78 -1.50 4.14
C GLY A 41 31.73 -2.39 4.93
N THR A 42 31.21 -2.91 6.04
CA THR A 42 31.85 -3.94 6.86
C THR A 42 31.21 -5.33 6.63
N CYS A 43 31.94 -6.39 6.95
CA CYS A 43 31.44 -7.76 6.93
C CYS A 43 30.66 -8.07 8.23
N ALA A 44 29.41 -7.62 8.33
CA ALA A 44 28.59 -7.70 9.56
C ALA A 44 27.60 -8.88 9.62
N PHE A 45 27.70 -9.87 8.72
CA PHE A 45 26.76 -11.00 8.68
C PHE A 45 27.06 -12.03 9.78
N ARG A 46 26.01 -12.62 10.38
CA ARG A 46 26.16 -13.72 11.35
C ARG A 46 26.87 -14.90 10.70
N ARG A 47 28.03 -15.29 11.24
CA ARG A 47 28.80 -16.43 10.76
C ARG A 47 28.08 -17.72 11.13
N THR A 48 27.85 -18.61 10.16
CA THR A 48 27.36 -19.96 10.42
C THR A 48 28.54 -20.92 10.53
N SER A 49 28.91 -21.35 11.73
CA SER A 49 29.87 -22.44 11.92
C SER A 49 29.15 -23.77 11.64
N ARG A 50 29.16 -24.24 10.39
CA ARG A 50 28.74 -25.62 10.09
C ARG A 50 29.94 -26.54 10.26
N GLY A 51 30.05 -27.14 11.45
CA GLY A 51 30.98 -28.23 11.75
C GLY A 51 32.22 -27.81 12.53
N THR A 52 32.84 -28.80 13.18
CA THR A 52 34.12 -28.75 13.94
C THR A 52 35.34 -28.42 13.07
N ASP A 53 35.15 -28.20 11.78
CA ASP A 53 36.19 -28.00 10.80
C ASP A 53 36.46 -26.49 10.59
N LYS A 54 37.42 -25.96 11.35
CA LYS A 54 37.86 -24.55 11.29
C LYS A 54 38.37 -24.13 9.90
N SER A 55 38.57 -25.07 8.98
CA SER A 55 39.08 -24.84 7.62
C SER A 55 38.01 -24.37 6.61
N ARG A 56 36.71 -24.48 6.93
CA ARG A 56 35.58 -24.16 6.04
C ARG A 56 34.85 -22.86 6.38
N ILE A 57 35.56 -21.83 6.82
CA ILE A 57 34.98 -20.49 6.89
C ILE A 57 34.92 -19.93 5.45
N SER A 58 33.82 -20.19 4.74
CA SER A 58 33.52 -19.61 3.42
C SER A 58 33.13 -18.12 3.48
N SER A 59 33.32 -17.48 4.63
CA SER A 59 32.97 -16.08 4.87
C SER A 59 34.19 -15.18 4.64
N PRO A 60 34.06 -14.05 3.94
CA PRO A 60 35.13 -13.06 3.83
C PRO A 60 35.69 -12.69 5.20
N ASP A 61 36.98 -12.35 5.25
CA ASP A 61 37.60 -11.86 6.48
C ASP A 61 36.81 -10.64 7.01
N ILE A 62 36.63 -10.57 8.33
CA ILE A 62 35.92 -9.48 8.99
C ILE A 62 36.65 -8.16 8.76
N TYR A 63 37.98 -8.22 8.63
CA TYR A 63 38.82 -7.06 8.32
C TYR A 63 38.83 -6.68 6.83
N ALA A 64 38.28 -7.53 5.94
CA ALA A 64 38.21 -7.23 4.53
C ALA A 64 37.16 -6.15 4.22
N PRO A 65 37.45 -5.21 3.30
CA PRO A 65 36.47 -4.22 2.88
C PRO A 65 35.32 -4.88 2.11
N ASN A 66 34.07 -4.58 2.50
CA ASN A 66 32.88 -5.02 1.78
C ASN A 66 32.41 -3.89 0.85
N ILE A 67 33.04 -3.79 -0.32
CA ILE A 67 32.75 -2.74 -1.31
C ILE A 67 31.41 -3.07 -2.00
N GLN A 68 30.48 -2.11 -1.96
CA GLN A 68 29.15 -2.26 -2.56
C GLN A 68 28.83 -1.08 -3.46
N ASN A 69 28.27 -1.35 -4.64
CA ASN A 69 27.68 -0.35 -5.50
C ASN A 69 26.16 -0.32 -5.25
N MET A 70 25.60 0.83 -4.93
CA MET A 70 24.18 0.95 -4.67
C MET A 70 23.59 2.22 -5.26
N ASP A 71 22.34 2.12 -5.69
CA ASP A 71 21.55 3.29 -6.05
C ASP A 71 21.06 4.02 -4.81
N CYS A 72 21.08 5.35 -4.86
CA CYS A 72 20.51 6.26 -3.89
C CYS A 72 19.79 7.39 -4.63
N CYS A 73 18.83 8.04 -3.96
CA CYS A 73 18.16 9.21 -4.48
C CYS A 73 18.16 10.27 -3.38
N MET A 74 18.53 11.50 -3.74
CA MET A 74 18.68 12.61 -2.80
C MET A 74 17.90 13.80 -3.36
N LEU A 75 17.42 14.65 -2.46
CA LEU A 75 17.08 16.03 -2.84
C LEU A 75 18.33 16.77 -3.32
N GLY A 76 18.15 17.77 -4.18
CA GLY A 76 19.22 18.70 -4.54
C GLY A 76 19.70 19.52 -3.33
N PRO A 77 20.90 20.13 -3.40
CA PRO A 77 21.49 20.88 -2.28
C PRO A 77 20.58 21.99 -1.73
N GLU A 78 19.82 22.66 -2.60
CA GLU A 78 18.89 23.71 -2.22
C GLU A 78 17.42 23.25 -2.09
N GLN A 79 17.15 21.97 -2.34
CA GLN A 79 15.81 21.40 -2.23
C GLN A 79 15.61 20.79 -0.86
N ASP A 80 14.57 21.21 -0.14
CA ASP A 80 14.18 20.72 1.19
C ASP A 80 12.81 20.05 1.22
N VAL A 81 12.10 20.04 0.09
CA VAL A 81 10.79 19.43 -0.09
C VAL A 81 10.84 18.32 -1.13
N LEU A 82 10.50 17.11 -0.71
CA LEU A 82 10.14 16.00 -1.60
C LEU A 82 8.69 16.14 -2.04
N ILE A 83 8.43 15.99 -3.33
CA ILE A 83 7.09 15.88 -3.90
C ILE A 83 6.92 14.45 -4.43
N LEU A 84 5.92 13.74 -3.92
CA LEU A 84 5.42 12.50 -4.49
C LEU A 84 4.06 12.75 -5.13
N ARG A 85 3.92 12.48 -6.43
CA ARG A 85 2.67 12.66 -7.18
C ARG A 85 2.26 11.39 -7.91
N PHE A 86 0.99 11.01 -7.78
CA PHE A 86 0.39 9.89 -8.51
C PHE A 86 -1.10 10.15 -8.80
N SER A 87 -1.68 9.37 -9.70
CA SER A 87 -3.12 9.32 -9.91
C SER A 87 -3.72 8.07 -9.27
N LEU A 88 -4.97 8.15 -8.82
CA LEU A 88 -5.73 7.02 -8.28
C LEU A 88 -7.07 6.94 -8.99
N LYS A 89 -7.30 5.83 -9.69
CA LYS A 89 -8.62 5.50 -10.24
C LYS A 89 -9.35 4.58 -9.28
N ILE A 90 -10.56 4.96 -8.91
CA ILE A 90 -11.49 4.16 -8.10
C ILE A 90 -12.67 3.79 -9.00
N THR A 91 -13.10 2.53 -8.95
CA THR A 91 -14.19 2.01 -9.81
C THR A 91 -15.20 1.21 -9.01
N GLY A 92 -16.46 1.30 -9.39
CA GLY A 92 -17.55 0.50 -8.86
C GLY A 92 -17.58 -0.94 -9.39
N GLY A 93 -18.77 -1.52 -9.40
CA GLY A 93 -19.02 -2.86 -9.90
C GLY A 93 -18.50 -3.95 -8.96
N LEU A 94 -18.61 -3.74 -7.64
CA LEU A 94 -18.33 -4.77 -6.65
C LEU A 94 -19.18 -6.04 -6.84
N PRO A 95 -20.49 -5.98 -7.15
CA PRO A 95 -21.30 -7.20 -7.33
C PRO A 95 -20.91 -8.10 -8.52
N PHE A 96 -19.97 -7.67 -9.36
CA PHE A 96 -19.62 -8.36 -10.60
C PHE A 96 -18.19 -8.94 -10.54
N PRO A 97 -18.03 -10.28 -10.44
CA PRO A 97 -16.73 -10.91 -10.60
C PRO A 97 -16.22 -10.74 -12.04
N ALA A 98 -14.90 -10.63 -12.20
CA ALA A 98 -14.27 -10.57 -13.52
C ALA A 98 -14.32 -11.93 -14.24
N ALA A 99 -14.21 -13.03 -13.48
CA ALA A 99 -14.45 -14.38 -13.96
C ALA A 99 -15.10 -15.21 -12.86
N CYS A 100 -16.08 -16.05 -13.20
CA CYS A 100 -16.65 -17.05 -12.32
C CYS A 100 -17.22 -18.20 -13.15
N ASN A 101 -16.81 -19.45 -12.88
CA ASN A 101 -17.28 -20.63 -13.63
C ASN A 101 -18.43 -21.39 -12.95
N ASN A 102 -19.04 -20.83 -11.90
CA ASN A 102 -20.16 -21.44 -11.20
C ASN A 102 -21.30 -20.42 -11.05
N GLU A 103 -22.38 -20.60 -11.81
CA GLU A 103 -23.50 -19.65 -11.87
C GLU A 103 -24.22 -19.51 -10.52
N ARG A 104 -24.46 -20.63 -9.82
CA ARG A 104 -25.13 -20.63 -8.52
C ARG A 104 -24.33 -19.85 -7.48
N PHE A 105 -23.00 -20.02 -7.48
CA PHE A 105 -22.11 -19.25 -6.63
C PHE A 105 -22.14 -17.75 -6.98
N ARG A 106 -22.08 -17.43 -8.28
CA ARG A 106 -22.14 -16.04 -8.78
C ARG A 106 -23.40 -15.32 -8.31
N GLN A 107 -24.55 -15.97 -8.40
CA GLN A 107 -25.84 -15.43 -7.94
C GLN A 107 -25.87 -15.22 -6.42
N GLY A 108 -25.41 -16.21 -5.64
CA GLY A 108 -25.33 -16.08 -4.18
C GLY A 108 -24.40 -14.95 -3.75
N TYR A 109 -23.23 -14.84 -4.38
CA TYR A 109 -22.30 -13.74 -4.19
C TYR A 109 -22.93 -12.38 -4.49
N GLN A 110 -23.56 -12.25 -5.65
CA GLN A 110 -24.16 -10.99 -6.08
C GLN A 110 -25.26 -10.55 -5.12
N ALA A 111 -26.10 -11.48 -4.65
CA ALA A 111 -27.14 -11.20 -3.67
C ALA A 111 -26.57 -10.65 -2.36
N VAL A 112 -25.54 -11.32 -1.82
CA VAL A 112 -24.88 -10.93 -0.56
C VAL A 112 -24.19 -9.57 -0.66
N ILE A 113 -23.46 -9.30 -1.75
CA ILE A 113 -22.80 -8.00 -1.93
C ILE A 113 -23.81 -6.89 -2.17
N ARG A 114 -24.90 -7.13 -2.93
CA ARG A 114 -25.94 -6.12 -3.12
C ARG A 114 -26.64 -5.77 -1.80
N ASP A 115 -26.88 -6.75 -0.93
CA ASP A 115 -27.39 -6.49 0.42
C ASP A 115 -26.41 -5.63 1.25
N TYR A 116 -25.13 -6.00 1.29
CA TYR A 116 -24.10 -5.20 1.96
C TYR A 116 -24.04 -3.76 1.45
N LEU A 117 -24.05 -3.54 0.13
CA LEU A 117 -23.99 -2.20 -0.45
C LEU A 117 -25.25 -1.39 -0.14
N LYS A 118 -26.41 -2.04 -0.03
CA LYS A 118 -27.66 -1.38 0.36
C LYS A 118 -27.64 -0.92 1.82
N ARG A 119 -27.12 -1.74 2.73
CA ARG A 119 -27.06 -1.44 4.18
C ARG A 119 -25.91 -0.51 4.55
N GLU A 120 -24.71 -0.87 4.14
CA GLU A 120 -23.46 -0.28 4.63
C GLU A 120 -22.87 0.75 3.66
N GLN A 121 -23.29 0.72 2.38
CA GLN A 121 -22.84 1.64 1.32
C GLN A 121 -21.31 1.76 1.22
N CYS A 122 -20.59 0.70 1.59
CA CYS A 122 -19.12 0.66 1.65
C CYS A 122 -18.50 1.83 2.48
N ARG A 123 -19.24 2.39 3.44
CA ARG A 123 -18.81 3.61 4.16
C ARG A 123 -17.54 3.37 4.98
N GLU A 124 -17.49 2.29 5.75
CA GLU A 124 -16.37 2.02 6.65
C GLU A 124 -15.05 1.76 5.89
N PRO A 125 -14.97 0.90 4.87
CA PRO A 125 -13.75 0.77 4.06
C PRO A 125 -13.35 2.09 3.38
N SER A 126 -14.32 2.82 2.83
CA SER A 126 -14.07 4.08 2.12
C SER A 126 -13.52 5.18 3.01
N LYS A 127 -14.04 5.30 4.24
CA LYS A 127 -13.52 6.19 5.28
C LYS A 127 -12.05 5.87 5.57
N ARG A 128 -11.69 4.60 5.71
CA ARG A 128 -10.30 4.17 5.97
C ARG A 128 -9.38 4.44 4.78
N TYR A 129 -9.86 4.29 3.55
CA TYR A 129 -9.09 4.67 2.36
C TYR A 129 -8.85 6.19 2.30
N ALA A 130 -9.87 7.01 2.58
CA ALA A 130 -9.73 8.46 2.66
C ALA A 130 -8.74 8.87 3.76
N HIS A 131 -8.82 8.23 4.93
CA HIS A 131 -7.88 8.45 6.04
C HIS A 131 -6.44 8.09 5.65
N ASN A 132 -6.23 6.97 4.97
CA ASN A 132 -4.92 6.55 4.49
C ASN A 132 -4.33 7.52 3.44
N ILE A 133 -5.18 8.14 2.63
CA ILE A 133 -4.76 9.23 1.74
C ILE A 133 -4.34 10.45 2.58
N ALA A 134 -5.18 10.86 3.54
CA ALA A 134 -4.93 12.02 4.38
C ALA A 134 -3.67 11.91 5.23
N CYS A 135 -3.42 10.76 5.88
CA CYS A 135 -2.24 10.51 6.71
C CYS A 135 -0.96 10.25 5.89
N GLY A 136 -1.06 10.20 4.56
CA GLY A 136 0.09 10.03 3.68
C GLY A 136 0.80 8.68 3.83
N CYS A 137 0.12 7.62 4.28
CA CYS A 137 0.74 6.31 4.55
C CYS A 137 1.50 5.74 3.33
N PHE A 138 1.09 6.14 2.12
CA PHE A 138 1.74 5.81 0.85
C PHE A 138 3.16 6.37 0.68
N LEU A 139 3.63 7.24 1.57
CA LEU A 139 5.00 7.76 1.60
C LEU A 139 6.00 6.76 2.21
N TRP A 140 5.52 5.75 2.95
CA TRP A 140 6.35 4.74 3.63
C TRP A 140 7.49 5.39 4.44
N ARG A 141 8.76 5.05 4.16
CA ARG A 141 9.92 5.56 4.89
C ARG A 141 10.07 7.08 4.78
N ASN A 142 9.53 7.71 3.74
CA ASN A 142 9.59 9.17 3.59
C ASN A 142 8.67 9.91 4.60
N LEU A 143 7.84 9.21 5.38
CA LEU A 143 7.12 9.79 6.52
C LEU A 143 8.06 10.07 7.71
N ILE A 144 9.08 9.22 7.89
CA ILE A 144 9.88 9.20 9.10
C ILE A 144 10.84 10.39 9.08
N GLY A 145 10.78 11.24 10.10
CA GLY A 145 11.63 12.42 10.22
C GLY A 145 11.18 13.63 9.38
N ALA A 146 10.03 13.55 8.72
CA ALA A 146 9.45 14.69 8.04
C ALA A 146 8.97 15.75 9.05
N GLU A 147 9.31 17.01 8.81
CA GLU A 147 8.92 18.14 9.65
C GLU A 147 7.46 18.56 9.40
N HIS A 148 7.03 18.49 8.14
CA HIS A 148 5.67 18.80 7.73
C HIS A 148 5.31 18.04 6.46
N ILE A 149 4.06 17.57 6.38
CA ILE A 149 3.57 16.83 5.22
C ILE A 149 2.20 17.38 4.83
N ASN A 150 2.12 17.95 3.63
CA ASN A 150 0.86 18.39 3.05
C ASN A 150 0.44 17.44 1.93
N VAL A 151 -0.73 16.83 2.04
CA VAL A 151 -1.33 15.98 0.99
C VAL A 151 -2.47 16.74 0.33
N VAL A 152 -2.33 16.99 -0.97
CA VAL A 152 -3.34 17.63 -1.81
C VAL A 152 -3.97 16.58 -2.71
N VAL A 153 -5.30 16.51 -2.72
CA VAL A 153 -6.09 15.57 -3.53
C VAL A 153 -6.98 16.38 -4.45
N ASP A 154 -6.73 16.32 -5.75
CA ASP A 154 -7.60 16.92 -6.77
C ASP A 154 -8.60 15.87 -7.30
N ASN A 155 -9.89 16.19 -7.30
CA ASN A 155 -10.88 15.41 -8.04
C ASN A 155 -10.84 15.79 -9.53
N ARG A 156 -10.42 14.87 -10.39
CA ARG A 156 -10.38 15.06 -11.85
C ARG A 156 -11.67 14.64 -12.54
N SER A 157 -12.59 14.00 -11.83
CA SER A 157 -13.90 13.59 -12.34
C SER A 157 -15.00 14.61 -12.07
N ALA A 158 -14.76 15.63 -11.24
CA ALA A 158 -15.75 16.65 -10.93
C ALA A 158 -15.84 17.72 -12.03
N GLU A 159 -17.06 18.14 -12.37
CA GLU A 159 -17.32 19.24 -13.31
C GLU A 159 -16.79 20.58 -12.80
N LYS A 160 -16.80 20.77 -11.48
CA LYS A 160 -16.22 21.92 -10.78
C LYS A 160 -14.97 21.49 -10.04
N LYS A 161 -14.01 22.43 -9.90
CA LYS A 161 -12.79 22.19 -9.14
C LYS A 161 -13.13 21.80 -7.71
N GLN A 162 -12.85 20.56 -7.34
CA GLN A 162 -12.97 20.02 -5.99
C GLN A 162 -11.61 19.49 -5.54
N GLN A 163 -11.18 19.91 -4.36
CA GLN A 163 -9.87 19.61 -3.82
C GLN A 163 -9.95 19.42 -2.30
N TRP A 164 -9.19 18.45 -1.79
CA TRP A 164 -8.95 18.30 -0.35
C TRP A 164 -7.48 18.54 -0.05
N ILE A 165 -7.21 19.16 1.10
CA ILE A 165 -5.87 19.48 1.58
C ILE A 165 -5.76 18.96 3.01
N PHE A 166 -4.77 18.10 3.25
CA PHE A 166 -4.56 17.42 4.52
C PHE A 166 -3.17 17.72 5.07
N ASP A 167 -3.10 18.09 6.34
CA ASP A 167 -1.87 18.04 7.11
C ASP A 167 -1.71 16.63 7.67
N ALA A 168 -0.85 15.82 7.04
CA ALA A 168 -0.79 14.39 7.32
C ALA A 168 -0.37 14.09 8.77
N GLY A 169 0.37 15.00 9.42
CA GLY A 169 0.80 14.86 10.81
C GLY A 169 -0.36 14.87 11.81
N LYS A 170 -1.55 15.33 11.40
CA LYS A 170 -2.75 15.35 12.24
C LYS A 170 -3.51 14.03 12.27
N TYR A 171 -3.18 13.07 11.41
CA TYR A 171 -3.92 11.81 11.27
C TYR A 171 -3.09 10.64 11.80
N SER A 172 -3.72 9.79 12.62
CA SER A 172 -3.07 8.60 13.16
C SER A 172 -2.76 7.57 12.07
N LEU A 173 -1.57 6.96 12.13
CA LEU A 173 -1.21 5.80 11.31
C LEU A 173 -1.78 4.47 11.87
N ARG A 174 -2.36 4.49 13.07
CA ARG A 174 -2.86 3.29 13.77
C ARG A 174 -4.36 3.25 13.99
N HIS A 175 -4.99 4.43 14.01
CA HIS A 175 -6.35 4.64 14.50
C HIS A 175 -7.17 5.38 13.43
N PHE A 176 -8.39 4.92 13.18
CA PHE A 176 -9.30 5.43 12.14
C PHE A 176 -10.52 6.19 12.72
N GLU A 177 -10.54 6.37 14.04
CA GLU A 177 -11.64 7.01 14.77
C GLU A 177 -11.64 8.53 14.59
N GLN A 178 -10.46 9.12 14.36
CA GLN A 178 -10.34 10.55 14.09
C GLN A 178 -10.88 10.86 12.69
N THR A 179 -12.05 11.49 12.65
CA THR A 179 -12.67 11.91 11.39
C THR A 179 -12.98 13.40 11.47
N ASP A 180 -12.30 14.18 10.63
CA ASP A 180 -12.73 15.53 10.33
C ASP A 180 -13.66 15.52 9.10
N ASN A 181 -14.29 16.67 8.84
CA ASN A 181 -15.22 16.83 7.74
C ASN A 181 -14.59 16.54 6.36
N SER A 182 -13.29 16.80 6.19
CA SER A 182 -12.58 16.60 4.91
C SER A 182 -12.35 15.12 4.63
N VAL A 183 -11.94 14.33 5.62
CA VAL A 183 -11.80 12.87 5.48
C VAL A 183 -13.17 12.23 5.25
N ARG A 184 -14.20 12.69 5.97
CA ARG A 184 -15.57 12.21 5.77
C ARG A 184 -16.05 12.47 4.35
N ASP A 185 -15.90 13.70 3.86
CA ASP A 185 -16.35 14.10 2.52
C ASP A 185 -15.62 13.30 1.42
N LEU A 186 -14.29 13.17 1.48
CA LEU A 186 -13.55 12.31 0.55
C LEU A 186 -14.00 10.84 0.65
N GLY A 187 -14.23 10.35 1.87
CA GLY A 187 -14.73 9.01 2.12
C GLY A 187 -16.11 8.75 1.50
N GLU A 188 -17.00 9.73 1.53
CA GLU A 188 -18.33 9.65 0.91
C GLU A 188 -18.25 9.58 -0.62
N HIS A 189 -17.34 10.32 -1.26
CA HIS A 189 -17.11 10.22 -2.71
C HIS A 189 -16.58 8.83 -3.09
N ILE A 190 -15.66 8.28 -2.31
CA ILE A 190 -15.14 6.92 -2.52
C ILE A 190 -16.26 5.88 -2.33
N ALA A 191 -17.06 6.03 -1.27
CA ALA A 191 -18.17 5.12 -0.94
C ALA A 191 -19.25 5.11 -2.02
N ALA A 192 -19.62 6.28 -2.55
CA ALA A 192 -20.60 6.41 -3.62
C ALA A 192 -20.16 5.65 -4.88
N VAL A 193 -18.88 5.75 -5.25
CA VAL A 193 -18.33 5.06 -6.42
C VAL A 193 -18.28 3.55 -6.19
N LEU A 194 -17.74 3.10 -5.05
CA LEU A 194 -17.64 1.67 -4.74
C LEU A 194 -19.01 0.99 -4.63
N SER A 195 -20.05 1.75 -4.24
CA SER A 195 -21.42 1.27 -4.14
C SER A 195 -22.20 1.29 -5.45
N SER A 196 -21.64 1.88 -6.51
CA SER A 196 -22.26 1.94 -7.83
C SER A 196 -21.89 0.73 -8.68
N ASP A 197 -22.72 0.40 -9.67
CA ASP A 197 -22.46 -0.70 -10.60
C ASP A 197 -21.39 -0.31 -11.66
N GLU A 198 -21.35 0.95 -12.09
CA GLU A 198 -20.46 1.42 -13.20
C GLU A 198 -19.69 2.72 -12.90
N GLY A 199 -19.78 3.29 -11.69
CA GLY A 199 -19.16 4.57 -11.37
C GLY A 199 -17.63 4.52 -11.37
N ALA A 200 -17.03 5.68 -11.62
CA ALA A 200 -15.59 5.87 -11.57
C ALA A 200 -15.23 7.24 -10.96
N LEU A 201 -14.12 7.27 -10.23
CA LEU A 201 -13.54 8.48 -9.65
C LEU A 201 -12.05 8.51 -9.96
N SER A 202 -11.58 9.62 -10.54
CA SER A 202 -10.18 9.88 -10.83
C SER A 202 -9.66 10.96 -9.92
N LEU A 203 -8.66 10.62 -9.10
CA LEU A 203 -7.98 11.53 -8.20
C LEU A 203 -6.54 11.74 -8.63
N VAL A 204 -6.01 12.93 -8.42
CA VAL A 204 -4.56 13.19 -8.44
C VAL A 204 -4.13 13.56 -7.03
N ILE A 205 -3.21 12.76 -6.48
CA ILE A 205 -2.70 12.92 -5.12
C ILE A 205 -1.26 13.45 -5.21
N THR A 206 -1.00 14.54 -4.51
CA THR A 206 0.33 15.16 -4.40
C THR A 206 0.67 15.33 -2.93
N ALA A 207 1.70 14.62 -2.45
CA ALA A 207 2.26 14.83 -1.13
C ALA A 207 3.53 15.69 -1.21
N ARG A 208 3.58 16.77 -0.43
CA ARG A 208 4.77 17.61 -0.23
C ARG A 208 5.32 17.35 1.16
N VAL A 209 6.53 16.81 1.23
CA VAL A 209 7.21 16.36 2.45
C VAL A 209 8.43 17.22 2.69
N ARG A 210 8.42 18.02 3.75
CA ARG A 210 9.59 18.78 4.21
C ARG A 210 10.46 17.88 5.06
N THR A 211 11.68 17.60 4.62
CA THR A 211 12.63 16.68 5.29
C THR A 211 14.01 17.31 5.51
N GLY A 212 14.28 18.45 4.87
CA GLY A 212 15.54 19.18 4.97
C GLY A 212 16.38 19.11 3.69
N LYS A 213 17.28 20.08 3.55
CA LYS A 213 18.09 20.28 2.33
C LYS A 213 18.98 19.07 2.03
N GLY A 214 18.95 18.60 0.79
CA GLY A 214 19.87 17.57 0.30
C GLY A 214 19.71 16.18 0.92
N GLN A 215 18.62 15.91 1.66
CA GLN A 215 18.40 14.65 2.36
C GLN A 215 18.12 13.47 1.41
N GLU A 216 18.41 12.25 1.89
CA GLU A 216 18.07 11.02 1.15
C GLU A 216 16.55 10.85 1.12
N VAL A 217 16.03 10.48 -0.05
CA VAL A 217 14.64 10.07 -0.23
C VAL A 217 14.59 8.59 -0.59
N TYR A 218 13.44 7.96 -0.37
CA TYR A 218 13.30 6.51 -0.41
C TYR A 218 12.29 6.05 -1.47
N PRO A 219 12.73 5.94 -2.74
CA PRO A 219 11.98 5.28 -3.81
C PRO A 219 11.69 3.80 -3.52
N SER A 220 10.93 3.16 -4.40
CA SER A 220 10.82 1.69 -4.40
C SER A 220 12.14 1.05 -4.82
N CYS A 221 12.39 -0.18 -4.35
CA CYS A 221 13.54 -0.98 -4.78
C CYS A 221 13.07 -2.00 -5.82
N GLU A 222 13.90 -2.21 -6.84
CA GLU A 222 13.66 -3.27 -7.81
C GLU A 222 14.04 -4.64 -7.25
N PHE A 223 13.21 -5.63 -7.55
CA PHE A 223 13.52 -7.02 -7.24
C PHE A 223 14.28 -7.65 -8.40
N VAL A 224 15.58 -7.89 -8.19
CA VAL A 224 16.48 -8.41 -9.23
C VAL A 224 16.75 -9.90 -8.97
N VAL A 225 16.16 -10.75 -9.82
CA VAL A 225 16.48 -12.18 -9.87
C VAL A 225 17.77 -12.34 -10.68
N ASN A 226 18.73 -13.14 -10.19
CA ASN A 226 20.05 -13.36 -10.82
C ASN A 226 20.96 -12.13 -10.91
N LYS A 227 21.27 -11.52 -9.75
CA LYS A 227 22.32 -10.48 -9.68
C LYS A 227 23.63 -11.00 -10.26
N ARG A 228 24.13 -10.35 -11.32
CA ARG A 228 25.47 -10.61 -11.86
C ARG A 228 26.52 -10.36 -10.77
N LYS A 229 27.60 -11.15 -10.76
CA LYS A 229 28.74 -10.97 -9.84
C LYS A 229 29.31 -9.56 -10.02
N GLY A 230 29.33 -8.76 -8.96
CA GLY A 230 29.74 -7.33 -9.00
C GLY A 230 28.65 -6.33 -9.37
N GLY A 231 27.40 -6.79 -9.57
CA GLY A 231 26.25 -5.91 -9.81
C GLY A 231 25.84 -5.09 -8.58
N LYS A 232 24.96 -4.11 -8.79
CA LYS A 232 24.48 -3.23 -7.71
C LYS A 232 23.77 -4.02 -6.61
N SER A 233 24.10 -3.73 -5.35
CA SER A 233 23.47 -4.34 -4.17
C SER A 233 22.04 -3.82 -3.96
N ARG A 234 21.75 -2.58 -4.37
CA ARG A 234 20.43 -1.96 -4.36
C ARG A 234 20.19 -1.27 -5.70
N ILE A 235 19.07 -1.58 -6.34
CA ILE A 235 18.58 -0.90 -7.54
C ILE A 235 17.26 -0.23 -7.17
N LEU A 236 17.13 1.05 -7.50
CA LEU A 236 15.92 1.83 -7.21
C LEU A 236 15.02 1.90 -8.45
N CYS A 237 13.72 2.04 -8.21
CA CYS A 237 12.70 2.17 -9.24
C CYS A 237 12.89 3.45 -10.05
N ASN A 238 13.05 3.29 -11.35
CA ASN A 238 13.16 4.36 -12.33
C ASN A 238 11.89 4.38 -13.20
N ILE A 239 11.22 5.52 -13.26
CA ILE A 239 10.04 5.77 -14.08
C ILE A 239 10.35 6.98 -14.95
N ASP A 240 10.49 6.75 -16.26
CA ASP A 240 10.79 7.78 -17.26
C ASP A 240 11.97 8.70 -16.89
N GLY A 241 13.04 8.10 -16.34
CA GLY A 241 14.26 8.80 -15.95
C GLY A 241 14.25 9.36 -14.52
N ALA A 242 13.09 9.40 -13.86
CA ALA A 242 12.96 9.86 -12.48
C ALA A 242 12.87 8.69 -11.48
N ALA A 243 13.29 8.93 -10.24
CA ALA A 243 13.03 8.02 -9.14
C ALA A 243 11.53 8.03 -8.79
N GLY A 244 11.02 6.92 -8.23
CA GLY A 244 9.64 6.91 -7.77
C GLY A 244 9.21 5.68 -6.98
N MET A 245 7.90 5.60 -6.79
CA MET A 245 7.23 4.58 -6.01
C MET A 245 6.37 3.70 -6.91
N HIS A 246 6.56 2.38 -6.82
CA HIS A 246 5.72 1.44 -7.54
C HIS A 246 4.26 1.58 -7.12
N SER A 247 3.37 1.51 -8.09
CA SER A 247 1.91 1.52 -7.93
C SER A 247 1.44 0.45 -6.94
N GLN A 248 1.98 -0.77 -6.98
CA GLN A 248 1.65 -1.82 -6.01
C GLN A 248 2.03 -1.46 -4.56
N LYS A 249 3.11 -0.71 -4.35
CA LYS A 249 3.56 -0.27 -3.03
C LYS A 249 2.67 0.86 -2.48
N ILE A 250 2.23 1.76 -3.35
CA ILE A 250 1.21 2.78 -3.04
C ILE A 250 -0.12 2.09 -2.71
N GLY A 251 -0.58 1.18 -3.58
CA GLY A 251 -1.82 0.44 -3.39
C GLY A 251 -1.83 -0.40 -2.10
N ASN A 252 -0.68 -0.99 -1.74
CA ASN A 252 -0.53 -1.70 -0.47
C ASN A 252 -0.75 -0.80 0.74
N ALA A 253 -0.20 0.43 0.72
CA ALA A 253 -0.40 1.39 1.80
C ALA A 253 -1.85 1.88 1.87
N LEU A 254 -2.46 2.20 0.73
CA LEU A 254 -3.86 2.62 0.69
C LEU A 254 -4.80 1.55 1.24
N ARG A 255 -4.54 0.26 0.95
CA ARG A 255 -5.35 -0.85 1.46
C ARG A 255 -4.95 -1.33 2.87
N SER A 256 -4.05 -0.65 3.57
CA SER A 256 -3.77 -0.88 5.00
C SER A 256 -4.92 -0.41 5.85
N VAL A 257 -5.98 -1.21 5.91
CA VAL A 257 -7.24 -0.87 6.58
C VAL A 257 -7.69 -1.93 7.58
N ASP A 258 -7.06 -3.11 7.59
CA ASP A 258 -7.49 -4.22 8.44
C ASP A 258 -6.98 -4.02 9.87
N THR A 259 -7.91 -3.66 10.76
CA THR A 259 -7.76 -3.63 12.21
C THR A 259 -8.70 -4.62 12.88
N TRP A 260 -9.31 -5.52 12.10
CA TRP A 260 -10.36 -6.41 12.53
C TRP A 260 -9.82 -7.83 12.79
N TYR A 261 -8.51 -8.01 12.77
CA TYR A 261 -7.87 -9.30 13.04
C TYR A 261 -7.66 -9.46 14.55
N PRO A 262 -7.73 -10.70 15.10
CA PRO A 262 -7.80 -10.90 16.54
C PRO A 262 -6.69 -10.25 17.37
N ALA A 263 -5.45 -10.25 16.86
CA ALA A 263 -4.29 -9.72 17.56
C ALA A 263 -4.11 -8.19 17.44
N PHE A 264 -5.03 -7.45 16.79
CA PHE A 264 -4.87 -6.01 16.56
C PHE A 264 -4.69 -5.20 17.86
N SER A 265 -5.46 -5.53 18.90
CA SER A 265 -5.43 -4.84 20.18
C SER A 265 -4.22 -5.23 21.06
N ASP A 266 -3.48 -6.28 20.69
CA ASP A 266 -2.28 -6.72 21.41
C ASP A 266 -1.05 -6.02 20.82
N LEU A 267 -0.45 -5.09 21.56
CA LEU A 267 0.74 -4.35 21.12
C LEU A 267 2.00 -5.22 21.01
N SER A 268 2.04 -6.37 21.67
CA SER A 268 3.17 -7.30 21.69
C SER A 268 3.07 -8.37 20.60
N ALA A 269 1.84 -8.78 20.26
CA ALA A 269 1.58 -9.82 19.27
C ALA A 269 1.10 -9.27 17.92
N GLY A 270 0.45 -8.11 17.89
CA GLY A 270 -0.11 -7.49 16.69
C GLY A 270 0.89 -6.70 15.85
N ALA A 271 0.53 -6.46 14.58
CA ALA A 271 1.31 -5.63 13.66
C ALA A 271 0.78 -4.19 13.51
N GLY A 272 -0.21 -3.80 14.32
CA GLY A 272 -0.98 -2.58 14.09
C GLY A 272 -1.87 -2.70 12.84
N VAL A 273 -2.06 -1.63 12.09
CA VAL A 273 -2.90 -1.69 10.89
C VAL A 273 -2.19 -2.49 9.79
N ILE A 274 -2.85 -3.51 9.25
CA ILE A 274 -2.30 -4.33 8.16
C ILE A 274 -3.09 -4.14 6.85
N ALA A 275 -2.42 -4.44 5.74
CA ALA A 275 -3.04 -4.45 4.41
C ALA A 275 -4.12 -5.53 4.35
N ALA A 276 -5.32 -5.18 3.87
CA ALA A 276 -6.42 -6.13 3.68
C ALA A 276 -5.98 -7.22 2.69
N ASP A 277 -5.72 -8.41 3.19
CA ASP A 277 -5.11 -9.53 2.45
C ASP A 277 -5.80 -10.84 2.86
N PRO A 278 -5.91 -11.85 1.97
CA PRO A 278 -6.67 -13.06 2.24
C PRO A 278 -6.29 -13.80 3.52
N PHE A 279 -5.01 -13.73 3.90
CA PHE A 279 -4.49 -14.36 5.12
C PHE A 279 -3.93 -13.35 6.13
N GLY A 280 -4.01 -12.04 5.83
CA GLY A 280 -3.39 -11.02 6.66
C GLY A 280 -1.87 -11.19 6.75
N ALA A 281 -1.22 -11.53 5.62
CA ALA A 281 0.22 -11.76 5.60
C ALA A 281 1.01 -10.45 5.70
N VAL A 282 1.99 -10.41 6.62
CA VAL A 282 2.90 -9.27 6.81
C VAL A 282 4.33 -9.74 6.57
N THR A 283 4.80 -9.54 5.34
CA THR A 283 6.04 -10.16 4.83
C THR A 283 7.30 -9.77 5.59
N HIS A 284 7.41 -8.51 6.04
CA HIS A 284 8.57 -8.03 6.78
C HIS A 284 8.65 -8.58 8.22
N LEU A 285 7.51 -9.03 8.77
CA LEU A 285 7.46 -9.74 10.06
C LEU A 285 7.54 -11.26 9.89
N GLY A 286 7.39 -11.78 8.66
CA GLY A 286 7.27 -13.22 8.41
C GLY A 286 6.05 -13.84 9.11
N ALA A 287 4.99 -13.06 9.33
CA ALA A 287 3.82 -13.43 10.13
C ALA A 287 2.51 -13.39 9.33
N VAL A 288 1.53 -14.17 9.78
CA VAL A 288 0.19 -14.29 9.20
C VAL A 288 -0.83 -14.07 10.30
N PHE A 289 -1.67 -13.04 10.18
CA PHE A 289 -2.60 -12.63 11.24
C PHE A 289 -4.01 -13.22 11.11
N ARG A 290 -4.30 -13.87 9.98
CA ARG A 290 -5.53 -14.64 9.73
C ARG A 290 -5.16 -16.00 9.12
N PRO A 291 -4.48 -16.88 9.87
CA PRO A 291 -3.95 -18.12 9.32
C PRO A 291 -5.07 -19.04 8.84
N PRO A 292 -4.85 -19.83 7.76
CA PRO A 292 -5.83 -20.83 7.30
C PRO A 292 -6.28 -21.75 8.43
N GLY A 293 -7.58 -22.04 8.51
CA GLY A 293 -8.14 -22.91 9.55
C GLY A 293 -8.46 -22.22 10.89
N SER A 294 -8.05 -20.96 11.09
CA SER A 294 -8.48 -20.15 12.24
C SER A 294 -9.97 -19.76 12.19
N GLY A 295 -10.59 -19.90 11.01
CA GLY A 295 -11.96 -19.45 10.76
C GLY A 295 -12.09 -17.94 10.51
N GLN A 296 -10.96 -17.21 10.49
CA GLN A 296 -10.87 -15.76 10.36
C GLN A 296 -10.22 -15.31 9.04
N ASP A 297 -9.76 -16.26 8.22
CA ASP A 297 -9.22 -15.99 6.89
C ASP A 297 -10.33 -15.64 5.89
N PHE A 298 -9.96 -14.94 4.81
CA PHE A 298 -10.89 -14.50 3.79
C PHE A 298 -11.73 -15.63 3.21
N TYR A 299 -11.13 -16.78 2.87
CA TYR A 299 -11.85 -17.85 2.19
C TYR A 299 -12.93 -18.45 3.09
N THR A 300 -12.59 -18.72 4.35
CA THR A 300 -13.56 -19.24 5.32
C THR A 300 -14.72 -18.26 5.55
N LEU A 301 -14.44 -16.97 5.73
CA LEU A 301 -15.46 -15.94 5.93
C LEU A 301 -16.32 -15.74 4.68
N PHE A 302 -15.68 -15.66 3.52
CA PHE A 302 -16.34 -15.46 2.24
C PHE A 302 -17.30 -16.61 1.89
N GLU A 303 -16.89 -17.86 2.09
CA GLU A 303 -17.76 -19.02 1.88
C GLU A 303 -18.94 -19.04 2.86
N LYS A 304 -18.72 -18.73 4.15
CA LYS A 304 -19.81 -18.62 5.14
C LYS A 304 -20.84 -17.58 4.69
N TRP A 305 -20.38 -16.42 4.22
CA TRP A 305 -21.27 -15.33 3.83
C TRP A 305 -22.07 -15.67 2.57
N VAL A 306 -21.41 -16.14 1.51
CA VAL A 306 -22.05 -16.53 0.24
C VAL A 306 -23.01 -17.71 0.41
N SER A 307 -22.78 -18.59 1.40
CA SER A 307 -23.71 -19.67 1.75
C SER A 307 -24.93 -19.22 2.58
N GLY A 308 -25.06 -17.92 2.86
CA GLY A 308 -26.20 -17.34 3.56
C GLY A 308 -26.05 -17.22 5.08
N LYS A 309 -24.85 -17.48 5.63
CA LYS A 309 -24.60 -17.21 7.06
C LYS A 309 -24.36 -15.73 7.28
N ILE A 310 -24.82 -15.22 8.42
CA ILE A 310 -24.63 -13.84 8.84
C ILE A 310 -23.20 -13.69 9.38
N LEU A 311 -22.48 -12.69 8.87
CA LEU A 311 -21.22 -12.24 9.44
C LEU A 311 -21.45 -10.97 10.27
N PRO A 312 -20.68 -10.75 11.35
CA PRO A 312 -20.64 -9.46 12.00
C PRO A 312 -20.05 -8.39 11.05
N ALA A 313 -20.48 -7.14 11.22
CA ALA A 313 -20.14 -6.04 10.30
C ALA A 313 -18.63 -5.85 10.07
N HIS A 314 -17.79 -6.10 11.07
CA HIS A 314 -16.33 -5.99 10.92
C HIS A 314 -15.75 -7.09 10.01
N GLU A 315 -16.30 -8.30 10.03
CA GLU A 315 -15.91 -9.38 9.11
C GLU A 315 -16.43 -9.10 7.68
N GLU A 316 -17.65 -8.56 7.54
CA GLU A 316 -18.15 -8.10 6.23
C GLU A 316 -17.22 -7.04 5.62
N ASN A 317 -16.82 -6.03 6.41
CA ASN A 317 -15.90 -4.98 5.99
C ASN A 317 -14.52 -5.52 5.61
N TYR A 318 -13.99 -6.50 6.35
CA TYR A 318 -12.75 -7.18 6.00
C TYR A 318 -12.87 -7.91 4.65
N VAL A 319 -13.91 -8.73 4.47
CA VAL A 319 -14.15 -9.47 3.23
C VAL A 319 -14.27 -8.51 2.04
N VAL A 320 -15.05 -7.44 2.19
CA VAL A 320 -15.22 -6.41 1.16
C VAL A 320 -13.90 -5.69 0.86
N ALA A 321 -13.08 -5.37 1.87
CA ALA A 321 -11.77 -4.77 1.64
C ALA A 321 -10.83 -5.68 0.83
N VAL A 322 -10.89 -7.00 1.03
CA VAL A 322 -10.16 -7.99 0.21
C VAL A 322 -10.72 -8.07 -1.21
N LEU A 323 -12.04 -7.99 -1.40
CA LEU A 323 -12.66 -7.93 -2.73
C LEU A 323 -12.28 -6.65 -3.50
N ILE A 324 -12.18 -5.52 -2.79
CA ILE A 324 -11.72 -4.23 -3.34
C ILE A 324 -10.27 -4.29 -3.81
N ARG A 325 -9.39 -4.97 -3.05
CA ARG A 325 -8.02 -5.29 -3.50
C ARG A 325 -8.05 -6.09 -4.81
N GLY A 326 -9.00 -7.01 -4.94
CA GLY A 326 -9.11 -7.91 -6.07
C GLY A 326 -8.03 -9.00 -6.06
N GLY A 327 -8.08 -9.86 -7.07
CA GLY A 327 -7.19 -11.01 -7.20
C GLY A 327 -7.87 -12.22 -7.84
N VAL A 328 -7.11 -13.31 -7.94
CA VAL A 328 -7.60 -14.63 -8.34
C VAL A 328 -7.80 -15.45 -7.07
N PHE A 329 -9.00 -16.02 -6.91
CA PHE A 329 -9.47 -16.71 -5.71
C PHE A 329 -10.04 -18.10 -6.03
N GLY A 330 -9.84 -18.59 -7.25
CA GLY A 330 -10.24 -19.92 -7.66
C GLY A 330 -9.48 -21.00 -6.86
N SER A 331 -10.13 -22.14 -6.65
CA SER A 331 -9.49 -23.29 -5.99
C SER A 331 -8.56 -24.10 -6.91
N GLY A 332 -8.40 -23.71 -8.17
CA GLY A 332 -7.46 -24.30 -9.12
C GLY A 332 -6.12 -23.57 -9.08
N GLY A 333 -5.05 -24.30 -8.74
CA GLY A 333 -3.67 -23.84 -8.89
C GLY A 333 -3.19 -23.85 -10.34
#